data_AF-A0A3N1W479-F1
#
_entry.id   AF-A0A3N1W479-F1
#
_cell.length_a   1.000
_cell.length_b   1.000
_cell.length_c   1.000
_cell.angle_alpha   90.00
_cell.angle_beta   90.00
_cell.angle_gamma   90.00
#
_symmetry.space_group_name_H-M   'P 1'
#
loop_
_entity.id
_entity.type
_entity.pdbx_description
1 polymer ?
#
loop_
_entity_poly.entity_id
_entity_poly.type
_entity_poly.pdbx_seq_one_letter_code
_entity_poly.pdbx_strand_id
1 'polypeptide(L)'
;MAVNSTGSDRWYLGSVLWYGGLNNKTGKENQFGFLQSESGAELFFHKSDLVGSQLPEENSPVLFREGVGKHAKPSAYKVHLLETAETADRLVDYFSAFGPEKIYFDGWAQREKVITCFTRAWGKNVVSRLASSGIAPYHLLALFQQRQHSAELFEAIAADKDFNDLIALQISPTVLPRAFIDAHIDQFAAWVKKWTEDHPTPSVVQAALIRKLLGNISLSATLYLAFFNCLPGKTILEHRGSDIEEFILRSFGQNKMAVEQYVREAYPRAFASKADYYRHPVFRDFITPCLLKQKMFRKDFSFVSDIEASPTLSAIPEFFILAKLLPLIGRNDDTVIQSVILHEIWQALLSGQFTAGHPAIFRLFPQCASLQKRFRHIRLSCEAFHWRAKQADGSTENRFLCRSKVCDEPRVLPDLSKAFVDFSIYDWLAHYGMQYLVAGEPSKRDFPIRLAGYFNRIRELFARLCCRSCGLLMVPNMKYSRVEATVWDPESKGFVRRPFQAAYRLTVFKCASHGCEQFNISHYINHCIGYKCSEIIDARDLTEKCDEGRYICTSCGSCCTHHQEKYGNVNNGESEEVKYERIYSGSPYYIP
;
A
#
# COMPACT_ATOMS: atom_id res chain seq x y z
N MET A 1 33.99 16.00 13.11
CA MET A 1 34.73 17.25 13.34
C MET A 1 36.20 16.89 13.41
N ALA A 2 36.96 17.12 12.33
CA ALA A 2 38.40 16.83 12.29
C ALA A 2 39.17 17.89 13.09
N VAL A 3 40.15 17.44 13.88
CA VAL A 3 40.95 18.26 14.79
C VAL A 3 42.09 18.96 14.02
N ASN A 4 42.02 20.29 14.04
CA ASN A 4 43.05 21.32 13.92
C ASN A 4 44.46 20.94 13.42
N SER A 5 44.77 21.35 12.19
CA SER A 5 46.04 22.02 11.91
C SER A 5 45.88 23.51 12.22
N THR A 6 46.57 23.99 13.23
CA THR A 6 46.67 25.42 13.55
C THR A 6 47.55 26.09 12.49
N GLY A 7 46.94 26.77 11.52
CA GLY A 7 47.63 27.60 10.55
C GLY A 7 46.78 28.80 10.21
N SER A 8 47.31 30.01 10.41
CA SER A 8 46.71 31.32 10.11
C SER A 8 46.37 31.56 8.62
N ASP A 9 46.36 30.50 7.80
CA ASP A 9 46.12 30.53 6.36
C ASP A 9 44.86 29.78 5.90
N ARG A 10 44.18 29.07 6.81
CA ARG A 10 42.93 28.35 6.48
C ARG A 10 41.78 29.32 6.25
N TRP A 11 40.98 29.04 5.23
CA TRP A 11 39.70 29.70 4.99
C TRP A 11 38.57 29.04 5.79
N TYR A 12 37.63 29.86 6.25
CA TYR A 12 36.46 29.46 7.02
C TYR A 12 35.21 30.08 6.40
N LEU A 13 34.08 29.38 6.56
CA LEU A 13 32.77 29.89 6.18
C LEU A 13 31.99 30.37 7.40
N GLY A 14 31.07 31.30 7.16
CA GLY A 14 30.22 31.85 8.20
C GLY A 14 29.11 32.72 7.64
N SER A 15 28.40 33.37 8.54
CA SER A 15 27.41 34.37 8.17
C SER A 15 27.50 35.61 9.05
N VAL A 16 27.30 36.77 8.43
CA VAL A 16 27.27 38.05 9.14
C VAL A 16 26.08 38.07 10.09
N LEU A 17 26.33 38.37 11.37
CA LEU A 17 25.29 38.57 12.38
C LEU A 17 24.73 39.99 12.26
N TRP A 18 25.61 40.97 12.15
CA TRP A 18 25.27 42.36 11.90
C TRP A 18 26.50 43.15 11.49
N TYR A 19 26.29 44.30 10.84
CA TYR A 19 27.34 45.24 10.47
C TYR A 19 26.82 46.67 10.58
N GLY A 20 27.63 47.57 11.15
CA GLY A 20 27.30 48.99 11.25
C GLY A 20 26.43 49.36 12.46
N GLY A 21 25.42 50.20 12.22
CA GLY A 21 24.62 50.83 13.27
C GLY A 21 25.30 52.05 13.91
N LEU A 22 24.52 52.83 14.66
CA LEU A 22 25.01 54.05 15.32
C LEU A 22 25.65 53.72 16.67
N ASN A 23 26.82 54.31 16.92
CA ASN A 23 27.46 54.21 18.22
C ASN A 23 26.69 55.07 19.24
N ASN A 24 26.09 54.42 20.23
CA ASN A 24 25.29 55.10 21.27
C ASN A 24 26.06 56.18 22.07
N LYS A 25 27.40 56.17 22.05
CA LYS A 25 28.23 57.16 22.78
C LYS A 25 28.71 58.32 21.90
N THR A 26 28.91 58.10 20.60
CA THR A 26 29.52 59.09 19.71
C THR A 26 28.62 59.55 18.57
N GLY A 27 27.46 58.90 18.36
CA GLY A 27 26.53 59.21 17.29
C GLY A 27 27.06 58.92 15.88
N LYS A 28 28.25 58.33 15.76
CA LYS A 28 28.86 57.97 14.47
C LYS A 28 28.50 56.54 14.09
N GLU A 29 28.45 56.27 12.79
CA GLU A 29 28.29 54.90 12.29
C GLU A 29 29.50 54.04 12.66
N ASN A 30 29.22 52.87 13.25
CA ASN A 30 30.23 51.86 13.48
C ASN A 30 30.79 51.38 12.14
N GLN A 31 32.10 51.28 12.04
CA GLN A 31 32.78 50.72 10.86
C GLN A 31 33.18 49.27 11.11
N PHE A 32 32.40 48.52 11.90
CA PHE A 32 32.68 47.14 12.28
C PHE A 32 31.39 46.34 12.38
N GLY A 33 31.52 45.02 12.44
CA GLY A 33 30.42 44.09 12.63
C GLY A 33 30.89 42.81 13.32
N PHE A 34 29.96 41.87 13.41
CA PHE A 34 30.20 40.52 13.91
C PHE A 34 29.67 39.49 12.93
N LEU A 35 30.36 38.37 12.84
CA LEU A 35 29.95 37.20 12.08
C LEU A 35 30.02 35.96 12.95
N GLN A 36 29.25 34.94 12.58
CA GLN A 36 29.30 33.62 13.18
C GLN A 36 30.02 32.66 12.24
N SER A 37 31.10 32.04 12.74
CA SER A 37 31.89 31.01 12.06
C SER A 37 31.13 29.68 11.95
N GLU A 38 31.56 28.81 11.05
CA GLU A 38 31.11 27.42 10.91
C GLU A 38 31.29 26.60 12.20
N SER A 39 32.21 27.00 13.08
CA SER A 39 32.40 26.41 14.42
C SER A 39 31.40 26.90 15.47
N GLY A 40 30.55 27.86 15.12
CA GLY A 40 29.63 28.55 16.03
C GLY A 40 30.25 29.74 16.76
N ALA A 41 31.55 30.00 16.59
CA ALA A 41 32.23 31.13 17.21
C ALA A 41 31.77 32.49 16.65
N GLU A 42 31.54 33.45 17.53
CA GLU A 42 31.27 34.85 17.15
C GLU A 42 32.59 35.62 17.02
N LEU A 43 32.81 36.25 15.86
CA LEU A 43 34.06 36.89 15.48
C LEU A 43 33.83 38.35 15.09
N PHE A 44 34.69 39.22 15.61
CA PHE A 44 34.71 40.64 15.26
C PHE A 44 35.40 40.87 13.91
N PHE A 45 34.90 41.79 13.10
CA PHE A 45 35.63 42.28 11.92
C PHE A 45 35.45 43.79 11.73
N HIS A 46 36.48 44.47 11.25
CA HIS A 46 36.43 45.89 10.89
C HIS A 46 36.15 46.05 9.38
N LYS A 47 35.69 47.23 8.96
CA LYS A 47 35.45 47.57 7.54
C LYS A 47 36.69 47.36 6.67
N SER A 48 37.88 47.61 7.21
CA SER A 48 39.15 47.37 6.50
C SER A 48 39.45 45.89 6.26
N ASP A 49 38.78 44.99 6.97
CA ASP A 49 38.92 43.55 6.79
C ASP A 49 37.99 43.01 5.70
N LEU A 50 36.98 43.79 5.28
CA LEU A 50 36.12 43.47 4.15
C LEU A 50 36.91 43.61 2.85
N VAL A 51 36.83 42.59 1.99
CA VAL A 51 37.43 42.61 0.67
C VAL A 51 36.37 42.95 -0.37
N GLY A 52 36.58 44.07 -1.06
CA GLY A 52 35.62 44.66 -2.00
C GLY A 52 35.00 45.96 -1.48
N SER A 53 34.12 46.57 -2.26
CA SER A 53 33.44 47.83 -1.91
C SER A 53 32.06 47.63 -1.28
N GLN A 54 31.53 46.41 -1.32
CA GLN A 54 30.19 46.10 -0.85
C GLN A 54 30.14 45.91 0.67
N LEU A 55 29.09 46.46 1.29
CA LEU A 55 28.84 46.32 2.72
C LEU A 55 27.91 45.12 2.97
N PRO A 56 28.16 44.30 4.00
CA PRO A 56 27.37 43.12 4.26
C PRO A 56 26.01 43.46 4.89
N GLU A 57 24.98 42.74 4.47
CA GLU A 57 23.70 42.70 5.18
C GLU A 57 23.72 41.61 6.26
N GLU A 58 22.80 41.70 7.22
CA GLU A 58 22.56 40.61 8.17
C GLU A 58 22.29 39.29 7.42
N ASN A 59 22.84 38.20 7.95
CA ASN A 59 22.80 36.86 7.38
C ASN A 59 23.60 36.60 6.10
N SER A 60 24.29 37.60 5.53
CA SER A 60 25.12 37.43 4.33
C SER A 60 26.18 36.32 4.49
N PRO A 61 26.30 35.38 3.54
CA PRO A 61 27.33 34.34 3.57
C PRO A 61 28.70 34.93 3.27
N VAL A 62 29.70 34.54 4.08
CA VAL A 62 31.06 35.07 3.97
C VAL A 62 32.11 33.97 4.05
N LEU A 63 33.20 34.20 3.32
CA LEU A 63 34.44 33.44 3.43
C LEU A 63 35.51 34.33 4.07
N PHE A 64 36.18 33.84 5.10
CA PHE A 64 37.12 34.65 5.88
C PHE A 64 38.25 33.79 6.48
N ARG A 65 39.20 34.43 7.15
CA ARG A 65 40.24 33.78 7.95
C ARG A 65 40.06 34.11 9.43
N GLU A 66 40.17 33.11 10.29
CA GLU A 66 40.17 33.31 11.74
C GLU A 66 41.53 33.81 12.23
N GLY A 67 41.51 34.65 13.25
CA GLY A 67 42.69 34.99 14.01
C GLY A 67 42.38 35.78 15.27
N VAL A 68 43.42 36.36 15.85
CA VAL A 68 43.34 37.06 17.13
C VAL A 68 43.60 38.54 16.90
N GLY A 69 42.62 39.38 17.21
CA GLY A 69 42.67 40.84 17.10
C GLY A 69 43.25 41.51 18.34
N LYS A 70 43.17 42.84 18.38
CA LYS A 70 43.62 43.64 19.53
C LYS A 70 42.94 43.16 20.82
N HIS A 71 43.70 43.11 21.92
CA HIS A 71 43.25 42.61 23.23
C HIS A 71 42.82 41.14 23.23
N ALA A 72 43.45 40.30 22.41
CA ALA A 72 43.18 38.86 22.33
C ALA A 72 41.73 38.52 21.92
N LYS A 73 41.03 39.44 21.24
CA LYS A 73 39.64 39.21 20.79
C LYS A 73 39.61 38.31 19.54
N PRO A 74 38.80 37.24 19.51
CA PRO A 74 38.55 36.47 18.30
C PRO A 74 38.06 37.38 17.17
N SER A 75 38.78 37.38 16.04
CA SER A 75 38.52 38.29 14.93
C SER A 75 38.59 37.57 13.59
N ALA A 76 37.88 38.09 12.60
CA ALA A 76 37.89 37.61 11.23
C ALA A 76 38.61 38.61 10.32
N TYR A 77 39.43 38.09 9.41
CA TYR A 77 40.24 38.86 8.46
C TYR A 77 39.97 38.41 7.02
N LYS A 78 40.23 39.29 6.05
CA LYS A 78 40.01 39.05 4.62
C LYS A 78 38.59 38.50 4.37
N VAL A 79 37.59 39.22 4.86
CA VAL A 79 36.18 38.81 4.79
C VAL A 79 35.66 39.09 3.38
N HIS A 80 35.42 38.03 2.62
CA HIS A 80 34.80 38.07 1.30
C HIS A 80 33.31 37.76 1.40
N LEU A 81 32.46 38.64 0.89
CA LEU A 81 31.04 38.35 0.69
C LEU A 81 30.87 37.38 -0.47
N LEU A 82 30.13 36.30 -0.29
CA LEU A 82 29.87 35.32 -1.35
C LEU A 82 28.75 35.79 -2.27
N GLU A 83 29.01 36.85 -3.03
CA GLU A 83 28.01 37.50 -3.88
C GLU A 83 28.36 37.53 -5.37
N THR A 84 29.66 37.44 -5.68
CA THR A 84 30.21 37.49 -7.03
C THR A 84 30.90 36.19 -7.40
N ALA A 85 31.09 35.94 -8.70
CA ALA A 85 31.82 34.78 -9.19
C ALA A 85 33.27 34.73 -8.65
N GLU A 86 33.96 35.87 -8.60
CA GLU A 86 35.33 35.98 -8.11
C GLU A 86 35.45 35.60 -6.62
N THR A 87 34.50 36.07 -5.80
CA THR A 87 34.47 35.72 -4.37
C THR A 87 34.12 34.26 -4.14
N ALA A 88 33.26 33.69 -4.99
CA ALA A 88 32.89 32.28 -4.90
C ALA A 88 33.99 31.34 -5.39
N ASP A 89 34.88 31.78 -6.29
CA ASP A 89 36.05 31.00 -6.68
C ASP A 89 36.99 30.70 -5.52
N ARG A 90 36.98 31.53 -4.48
CA ARG A 90 37.74 31.25 -3.25
C ARG A 90 37.17 30.09 -2.44
N LEU A 91 35.96 29.62 -2.75
CA LEU A 91 35.46 28.35 -2.21
C LEU A 91 36.35 27.18 -2.64
N VAL A 92 37.07 27.28 -3.76
CA VAL A 92 38.06 26.27 -4.16
C VAL A 92 39.12 26.12 -3.07
N ASP A 93 39.68 27.22 -2.57
CA ASP A 93 40.70 27.18 -1.52
C ASP A 93 40.13 26.60 -0.21
N TYR A 94 38.89 26.95 0.13
CA TYR A 94 38.19 26.40 1.28
C TYR A 94 38.03 24.88 1.17
N PHE A 95 37.51 24.39 0.03
CA PHE A 95 37.28 22.96 -0.17
C PHE A 95 38.59 22.17 -0.34
N SER A 96 39.64 22.80 -0.88
CA SER A 96 40.96 22.18 -1.06
C SER A 96 41.71 21.98 0.26
N ALA A 97 41.32 22.68 1.33
CA ALA A 97 41.87 22.50 2.67
C ALA A 97 41.38 21.20 3.34
N PHE A 98 40.34 20.56 2.81
CA PHE A 98 39.89 19.26 3.31
C PHE A 98 40.77 18.14 2.74
N GLY A 99 41.20 17.23 3.63
CA GLY A 99 41.88 16.00 3.23
C GLY A 99 40.94 15.00 2.54
N PRO A 100 41.43 13.77 2.26
CA PRO A 100 40.66 12.73 1.58
C PRO A 100 39.54 12.10 2.44
N GLU A 101 39.30 12.60 3.66
CA GLU A 101 38.27 12.06 4.56
C GLU A 101 36.87 12.56 4.16
N LYS A 102 35.84 11.73 4.38
CA LYS A 102 34.44 12.12 4.11
C LYS A 102 34.00 13.29 4.99
N ILE A 103 33.50 14.34 4.36
CA ILE A 103 32.88 15.48 5.03
C ILE A 103 31.38 15.22 5.17
N TYR A 104 30.86 15.45 6.38
CA TYR A 104 29.43 15.41 6.66
C TYR A 104 28.93 16.84 6.84
N PHE A 105 28.02 17.27 5.96
CA PHE A 105 27.39 18.59 6.03
C PHE A 105 26.02 18.56 6.75
N ASP A 106 25.64 17.43 7.33
CA ASP A 106 24.42 17.30 8.09
C ASP A 106 24.56 18.06 9.42
N GLY A 107 23.63 18.99 9.69
CA GLY A 107 23.68 19.89 10.84
C GLY A 107 24.55 21.14 10.65
N TRP A 108 25.15 21.35 9.47
CA TRP A 108 25.87 22.58 9.18
C TRP A 108 24.89 23.73 8.88
N ALA A 109 24.76 24.69 9.81
CA ALA A 109 23.76 25.76 9.76
C ALA A 109 23.90 26.67 8.51
N GLN A 110 25.10 26.77 7.95
CA GLN A 110 25.41 27.63 6.81
C GLN A 110 25.30 26.91 5.45
N ARG A 111 24.99 25.61 5.45
CA ARG A 111 24.89 24.76 4.24
C ARG A 111 24.00 25.36 3.17
N GLU A 112 22.78 25.78 3.52
CA GLU A 112 21.85 26.38 2.56
C GLU A 112 22.38 27.68 1.98
N LYS A 113 23.04 28.51 2.79
CA LYS A 113 23.58 29.80 2.35
C LYS A 113 24.74 29.65 1.37
N VAL A 114 25.49 28.56 1.47
CA VAL A 114 26.55 28.23 0.51
C VAL A 114 25.94 27.65 -0.77
N ILE A 115 24.89 26.84 -0.67
CA ILE A 115 24.17 26.31 -1.83
C ILE A 115 23.53 27.43 -2.65
N THR A 116 22.92 28.43 -2.02
CA THR A 116 22.33 29.58 -2.73
C THR A 116 23.35 30.43 -3.49
N CYS A 117 24.64 30.34 -3.15
CA CYS A 117 25.71 30.96 -3.94
C CYS A 117 25.85 30.23 -5.29
N PHE A 118 25.80 28.89 -5.28
CA PHE A 118 25.94 28.07 -6.48
C PHE A 118 24.70 28.08 -7.39
N THR A 119 23.57 28.62 -6.94
CA THR A 119 22.35 28.74 -7.75
C THR A 119 22.26 30.06 -8.51
N ARG A 120 23.18 31.01 -8.26
CA ARG A 120 23.30 32.24 -9.05
C ARG A 120 23.78 31.92 -10.47
N ALA A 121 23.61 32.86 -11.40
CA ALA A 121 23.94 32.67 -12.83
C ALA A 121 25.37 32.17 -13.09
N TRP A 122 26.32 32.46 -12.19
CA TRP A 122 27.72 32.05 -12.27
C TRP A 122 28.02 30.73 -11.55
N GLY A 123 27.10 30.19 -10.76
CA GLY A 123 27.35 29.10 -9.81
C GLY A 123 27.71 27.78 -10.48
N LYS A 124 27.11 27.45 -11.64
CA LYS A 124 27.50 26.27 -12.44
C LYS A 124 28.99 26.28 -12.80
N ASN A 125 29.51 27.41 -13.26
CA ASN A 125 30.92 27.55 -13.63
C ASN A 125 31.85 27.41 -12.42
N VAL A 126 31.41 27.82 -11.23
CA VAL A 126 32.18 27.62 -9.99
C VAL A 126 32.17 26.14 -9.61
N VAL A 127 31.01 25.45 -9.68
CA VAL A 127 30.93 24.01 -9.39
C VAL A 127 31.77 23.18 -10.38
N SER A 128 31.72 23.49 -11.67
CA SER A 128 32.56 22.80 -12.66
C SER A 128 34.05 23.01 -12.40
N ARG A 129 34.47 24.24 -12.05
CA ARG A 129 35.87 24.50 -11.67
C ARG A 129 36.26 23.79 -10.38
N LEU A 130 35.41 23.79 -9.36
CA LEU A 130 35.62 23.02 -8.12
C LEU A 130 35.84 21.54 -8.42
N ALA A 131 35.02 20.96 -9.31
CA ALA A 131 35.17 19.57 -9.74
C ALA A 131 36.46 19.32 -10.52
N SER A 132 36.99 20.32 -11.24
CA SER A 132 38.28 20.25 -11.96
C SER A 132 39.50 20.53 -11.09
N SER A 133 39.35 21.16 -9.92
CA SER A 133 40.45 21.55 -9.02
C SER A 133 41.00 20.40 -8.15
N GLY A 134 40.66 19.15 -8.46
CA GLY A 134 41.13 17.97 -7.70
C GLY A 134 40.39 17.73 -6.37
N ILE A 135 39.34 18.51 -6.07
CA ILE A 135 38.45 18.25 -4.93
C ILE A 135 37.64 17.00 -5.24
N ALA A 136 37.56 16.09 -4.27
CA ALA A 136 36.85 14.84 -4.48
C ALA A 136 35.34 15.12 -4.70
N PRO A 137 34.75 14.69 -5.83
CA PRO A 137 33.37 15.07 -6.18
C PRO A 137 32.31 14.65 -5.16
N TYR A 138 32.57 13.60 -4.36
CA TYR A 138 31.65 13.19 -3.30
C TYR A 138 31.51 14.23 -2.17
N HIS A 139 32.50 15.12 -1.96
CA HIS A 139 32.37 16.25 -1.04
C HIS A 139 31.36 17.28 -1.56
N LEU A 140 31.43 17.62 -2.85
CA LEU A 140 30.50 18.54 -3.48
C LEU A 140 29.08 17.95 -3.53
N LEU A 141 28.96 16.66 -3.81
CA LEU A 141 27.66 15.97 -3.79
C LEU A 141 27.06 15.91 -2.38
N ALA A 142 27.88 15.68 -1.35
CA ALA A 142 27.41 15.71 0.04
C ALA A 142 26.87 17.09 0.43
N LEU A 143 27.40 18.17 -0.17
CA LEU A 143 26.87 19.51 0.04
C LEU A 143 25.44 19.63 -0.53
N PHE A 144 25.22 19.19 -1.76
CA PHE A 144 23.98 19.41 -2.50
C PHE A 144 22.85 18.43 -2.17
N GLN A 145 23.15 17.26 -1.61
CA GLN A 145 22.18 16.21 -1.34
C GLN A 145 20.93 16.69 -0.60
N GLN A 146 19.75 16.25 -1.06
CA GLN A 146 18.43 16.52 -0.47
C GLN A 146 18.01 18.00 -0.45
N ARG A 147 18.59 18.84 -1.32
CA ARG A 147 18.26 20.28 -1.43
C ARG A 147 17.62 20.65 -2.76
N GLN A 148 16.99 21.84 -2.77
CA GLN A 148 16.12 22.35 -3.83
C GLN A 148 16.79 22.44 -5.23
N HIS A 149 18.12 22.49 -5.30
CA HIS A 149 18.90 22.64 -6.55
C HIS A 149 19.88 21.49 -6.83
N SER A 150 19.70 20.36 -6.14
CA SER A 150 20.64 19.23 -6.20
C SER A 150 20.86 18.66 -7.60
N ALA A 151 19.79 18.55 -8.42
CA ALA A 151 19.88 18.01 -9.77
C ALA A 151 20.66 18.92 -10.72
N GLU A 152 20.39 20.23 -10.69
CA GLU A 152 21.07 21.23 -11.52
C GLU A 152 22.57 21.31 -11.19
N LEU A 153 22.92 21.28 -9.90
CA LEU A 153 24.32 21.33 -9.46
C LEU A 153 25.04 20.00 -9.70
N PHE A 154 24.30 18.89 -9.69
CA PHE A 154 24.83 17.58 -10.09
C PHE A 154 25.26 17.57 -11.56
N GLU A 155 24.47 18.16 -12.46
CA GLU A 155 24.83 18.25 -13.89
C GLU A 155 26.19 18.95 -14.09
N ALA A 156 26.49 19.98 -13.31
CA ALA A 156 27.78 20.68 -13.39
C ALA A 156 28.98 19.80 -12.96
N ILE A 157 28.76 18.80 -12.08
CA ILE A 157 29.77 17.82 -11.66
C ILE A 157 29.89 16.68 -12.69
N ALA A 158 28.75 16.24 -13.23
CA ALA A 158 28.63 15.11 -14.13
C ALA A 158 28.80 15.46 -15.62
N ALA A 159 28.99 16.74 -15.97
CA ALA A 159 28.84 17.28 -17.33
C ALA A 159 29.53 16.46 -18.46
N ASP A 160 30.68 15.86 -18.18
CA ASP A 160 31.49 15.06 -19.10
C ASP A 160 31.66 13.60 -18.66
N LYS A 161 30.94 13.18 -17.61
CA LYS A 161 31.12 11.88 -16.94
C LYS A 161 29.90 11.00 -17.12
N ASP A 162 30.14 9.75 -17.49
CA ASP A 162 29.12 8.73 -17.49
C ASP A 162 28.94 8.10 -16.10
N PHE A 163 28.09 7.08 -15.99
CA PHE A 163 27.88 6.41 -14.70
C PHE A 163 29.16 5.75 -14.17
N ASN A 164 29.94 5.08 -15.02
CA ASN A 164 31.15 4.37 -14.61
C ASN A 164 32.23 5.34 -14.13
N ASP A 165 32.36 6.50 -14.77
CA ASP A 165 33.28 7.56 -14.36
C ASP A 165 32.98 8.02 -12.92
N LEU A 166 31.70 8.22 -12.58
CA LEU A 166 31.31 8.61 -11.22
C LEU A 166 31.58 7.51 -10.19
N ILE A 167 31.37 6.23 -10.56
CA ILE A 167 31.70 5.11 -9.67
C ILE A 167 33.21 4.99 -9.45
N ALA A 168 34.03 5.21 -10.48
CA ALA A 168 35.49 5.22 -10.36
C ALA A 168 35.99 6.31 -9.39
N LEU A 169 35.24 7.41 -9.28
CA LEU A 169 35.46 8.50 -8.30
C LEU A 169 34.88 8.19 -6.90
N GLN A 170 34.53 6.93 -6.64
CA GLN A 170 33.98 6.44 -5.38
C GLN A 170 32.65 7.10 -4.97
N ILE A 171 31.90 7.65 -5.93
CA ILE A 171 30.56 8.18 -5.68
C ILE A 171 29.58 7.00 -5.54
N SER A 172 28.80 7.00 -4.46
CA SER A 172 27.77 5.98 -4.27
C SER A 172 26.63 6.17 -5.26
N PRO A 173 26.12 5.10 -5.91
CA PRO A 173 24.92 5.20 -6.75
C PRO A 173 23.70 5.72 -6.00
N THR A 174 23.65 5.55 -4.67
CA THR A 174 22.52 6.01 -3.84
C THR A 174 22.37 7.52 -3.76
N VAL A 175 23.36 8.29 -4.19
CA VAL A 175 23.32 9.76 -4.17
C VAL A 175 23.13 10.37 -5.55
N LEU A 176 23.09 9.53 -6.60
CA LEU A 176 22.91 9.99 -7.98
C LEU A 176 21.43 10.34 -8.23
N PRO A 177 21.13 11.42 -8.98
CA PRO A 177 19.76 11.75 -9.35
C PRO A 177 19.10 10.67 -10.20
N ARG A 178 17.78 10.49 -10.01
CA ARG A 178 16.96 9.54 -10.78
C ARG A 178 17.12 9.69 -12.29
N ALA A 179 16.99 10.93 -12.78
CA ALA A 179 17.09 11.23 -14.21
C ALA A 179 18.45 10.84 -14.79
N PHE A 180 19.53 10.99 -14.03
CA PHE A 180 20.86 10.58 -14.48
C PHE A 180 20.99 9.04 -14.56
N ILE A 181 20.48 8.32 -13.55
CA ILE A 181 20.44 6.85 -13.56
C ILE A 181 19.60 6.34 -14.74
N ASP A 182 18.45 6.96 -14.98
CA ASP A 182 17.56 6.62 -16.10
C ASP A 182 18.26 6.84 -17.46
N ALA A 183 19.03 7.92 -17.60
CA ALA A 183 19.81 8.19 -18.82
C ALA A 183 20.99 7.22 -19.03
N HIS A 184 21.52 6.61 -17.97
CA HIS A 184 22.67 5.69 -18.01
C HIS A 184 22.30 4.26 -17.55
N ILE A 185 21.06 3.85 -17.84
CA ILE A 185 20.46 2.64 -17.27
C ILE A 185 21.26 1.36 -17.55
N ASP A 186 21.87 1.24 -18.74
CA ASP A 186 22.68 0.07 -19.11
C ASP A 186 23.94 -0.08 -18.24
N GLN A 187 24.67 1.02 -18.04
CA GLN A 187 25.88 1.03 -17.20
C GLN A 187 25.52 0.78 -15.74
N PHE A 188 24.43 1.39 -15.27
CA PHE A 188 23.90 1.16 -13.94
C PHE A 188 23.51 -0.31 -13.72
N ALA A 189 22.77 -0.90 -14.66
CA ALA A 189 22.34 -2.29 -14.58
C ALA A 189 23.51 -3.28 -14.58
N ALA A 190 24.55 -3.01 -15.39
CA ALA A 190 25.79 -3.78 -15.40
C ALA A 190 26.50 -3.70 -14.04
N TRP A 191 26.57 -2.52 -13.44
CA TRP A 191 27.13 -2.33 -12.11
C TRP A 191 26.35 -3.07 -11.03
N VAL A 192 25.01 -2.97 -11.02
CA VAL A 192 24.16 -3.66 -10.04
C VAL A 192 24.30 -5.18 -10.17
N LYS A 193 24.34 -5.69 -11.41
CA LYS A 193 24.52 -7.11 -11.67
C LYS A 193 25.86 -7.61 -11.16
N LYS A 194 26.96 -6.93 -11.52
CA LYS A 194 28.30 -7.25 -11.02
C LYS A 194 28.36 -7.20 -9.49
N TRP A 195 27.79 -6.15 -8.88
CA TRP A 195 27.73 -6.04 -7.42
C TRP A 195 27.02 -7.22 -6.78
N THR A 196 25.92 -7.70 -7.38
CA THR A 196 25.16 -8.85 -6.89
C THR A 196 25.94 -10.16 -7.02
N GLU A 197 26.67 -10.33 -8.12
CA GLU A 197 27.55 -11.48 -8.36
C GLU A 197 28.72 -11.51 -7.37
N ASP A 198 29.32 -10.34 -7.08
CA ASP A 198 30.40 -10.19 -6.10
C ASP A 198 29.92 -10.37 -4.64
N HIS A 199 28.60 -10.24 -4.39
CA HIS A 199 28.01 -10.29 -3.05
C HIS A 199 26.77 -11.21 -2.98
N PRO A 200 26.93 -12.53 -3.19
CA PRO A 200 25.81 -13.47 -3.18
C PRO A 200 25.09 -13.54 -1.82
N THR A 201 25.83 -13.27 -0.74
CA THR A 201 25.30 -13.14 0.63
C THR A 201 25.73 -11.80 1.22
N PRO A 202 24.99 -10.71 0.95
CA PRO A 202 25.37 -9.37 1.40
C PRO A 202 25.25 -9.26 2.92
N SER A 203 26.24 -8.64 3.55
CA SER A 203 26.17 -8.19 4.95
C SER A 203 25.01 -7.21 5.16
N VAL A 204 24.66 -6.94 6.43
CA VAL A 204 23.59 -5.98 6.79
C VAL A 204 23.79 -4.60 6.15
N VAL A 205 25.04 -4.12 6.10
CA VAL A 205 25.39 -2.81 5.51
C VAL A 205 25.24 -2.85 3.98
N GLN A 206 25.69 -3.92 3.33
CA GLN A 206 25.54 -4.13 1.88
C GLN A 206 24.07 -4.26 1.49
N ALA A 207 23.27 -4.99 2.27
CA ALA A 207 21.83 -5.06 2.06
C ALA A 207 21.17 -3.68 2.22
N ALA A 208 21.56 -2.89 3.23
CA ALA A 208 21.03 -1.54 3.43
C ALA A 208 21.33 -0.60 2.24
N LEU A 209 22.48 -0.75 1.58
CA LEU A 209 22.81 -0.02 0.36
C LEU A 209 21.79 -0.28 -0.75
N ILE A 210 21.50 -1.55 -1.05
CA ILE A 210 20.52 -1.93 -2.09
C ILE A 210 19.12 -1.44 -1.76
N ARG A 211 18.72 -1.52 -0.49
CA ARG A 211 17.41 -0.99 -0.06
C ARG A 211 17.29 0.51 -0.30
N LYS A 212 18.32 1.27 0.08
CA LYS A 212 18.38 2.72 -0.17
C LYS A 212 18.37 3.02 -1.68
N LEU A 213 19.07 2.22 -2.46
CA LEU A 213 19.12 2.33 -3.92
C LEU A 213 17.74 2.09 -4.56
N LEU A 214 17.04 1.02 -4.19
CA LEU A 214 15.70 0.71 -4.71
C LEU A 214 14.66 1.78 -4.38
N GLY A 215 14.80 2.47 -3.24
CA GLY A 215 13.98 3.63 -2.88
C GLY A 215 14.32 4.90 -3.68
N ASN A 216 15.55 4.98 -4.21
CA ASN A 216 16.03 6.15 -4.91
C ASN A 216 15.86 6.06 -6.43
N ILE A 217 15.61 4.90 -7.03
CA ILE A 217 15.42 4.75 -8.49
C ILE A 217 13.96 4.80 -8.93
N SER A 218 13.73 5.11 -10.21
CA SER A 218 12.40 5.11 -10.84
C SER A 218 11.79 3.70 -10.90
N LEU A 219 10.47 3.61 -11.11
CA LEU A 219 9.82 2.32 -11.45
C LEU A 219 10.40 1.75 -12.74
N SER A 220 10.64 2.60 -13.75
CA SER A 220 11.23 2.21 -15.03
C SER A 220 12.59 1.52 -14.84
N ALA A 221 13.46 2.08 -14.00
CA ALA A 221 14.76 1.48 -13.70
C ALA A 221 14.60 0.16 -12.93
N THR A 222 13.65 0.09 -12.01
CA THR A 222 13.33 -1.15 -11.28
C THR A 222 12.88 -2.26 -12.23
N LEU A 223 11.99 -1.95 -13.19
CA LEU A 223 11.54 -2.90 -14.21
C LEU A 223 12.71 -3.35 -15.08
N TYR A 224 13.60 -2.44 -15.47
CA TYR A 224 14.80 -2.77 -16.23
C TYR A 224 15.72 -3.76 -15.50
N LEU A 225 16.01 -3.48 -14.22
CA LEU A 225 16.81 -4.38 -13.37
C LEU A 225 16.14 -5.75 -13.22
N ALA A 226 14.81 -5.78 -13.09
CA ALA A 226 14.05 -7.03 -13.04
C ALA A 226 14.12 -7.80 -14.37
N PHE A 227 13.97 -7.12 -15.52
CA PHE A 227 14.00 -7.73 -16.86
C PHE A 227 15.31 -8.47 -17.13
N PHE A 228 16.44 -7.89 -16.71
CA PHE A 228 17.77 -8.48 -16.90
C PHE A 228 18.31 -9.26 -15.70
N ASN A 229 17.46 -9.53 -14.69
CA ASN A 229 17.83 -10.27 -13.48
C ASN A 229 19.07 -9.70 -12.78
N CYS A 230 19.19 -8.37 -12.72
CA CYS A 230 20.32 -7.69 -12.09
C CYS A 230 20.33 -7.84 -10.55
N LEU A 231 19.18 -8.14 -9.94
CA LEU A 231 19.01 -8.37 -8.50
C LEU A 231 18.14 -9.61 -8.25
N PRO A 232 18.27 -10.26 -7.08
CA PRO A 232 17.37 -11.34 -6.70
C PRO A 232 15.93 -10.85 -6.66
N GLY A 233 15.01 -11.60 -7.28
CA GLY A 233 13.61 -11.20 -7.39
C GLY A 233 12.95 -10.93 -6.03
N LYS A 234 13.29 -11.72 -5.00
CA LYS A 234 12.81 -11.50 -3.62
C LYS A 234 13.17 -10.11 -3.09
N THR A 235 14.39 -9.64 -3.34
CA THR A 235 14.85 -8.30 -2.91
C THR A 235 14.08 -7.18 -3.59
N ILE A 236 13.82 -7.33 -4.90
CA ILE A 236 13.00 -6.38 -5.65
C ILE A 236 11.56 -6.36 -5.09
N LEU A 237 10.96 -7.54 -4.90
CA LEU A 237 9.56 -7.67 -4.46
C LEU A 237 9.35 -7.14 -3.04
N GLU A 238 10.31 -7.34 -2.13
CA GLU A 238 10.25 -6.80 -0.77
C GLU A 238 10.17 -5.26 -0.73
N HIS A 239 10.72 -4.57 -1.73
CA HIS A 239 10.81 -3.10 -1.75
C HIS A 239 9.85 -2.43 -2.73
N ARG A 240 9.62 -3.05 -3.88
CA ARG A 240 8.92 -2.48 -5.03
C ARG A 240 7.75 -3.37 -5.50
N GLY A 241 7.38 -4.39 -4.73
CA GLY A 241 6.32 -5.34 -5.09
C GLY A 241 4.98 -4.67 -5.38
N SER A 242 4.57 -3.66 -4.59
CA SER A 242 3.32 -2.92 -4.81
C SER A 242 3.31 -2.16 -6.14
N ASP A 243 4.41 -1.49 -6.48
CA ASP A 243 4.51 -0.73 -7.73
C ASP A 243 4.49 -1.66 -8.94
N ILE A 244 5.13 -2.83 -8.81
CA ILE A 244 5.16 -3.87 -9.84
C ILE A 244 3.77 -4.50 -10.01
N GLU A 245 3.08 -4.81 -8.90
CA GLU A 245 1.70 -5.31 -8.93
C GLU A 245 0.78 -4.30 -9.63
N GLU A 246 0.86 -3.02 -9.27
CA GLU A 246 0.06 -1.96 -9.91
C GLU A 246 0.37 -1.82 -11.41
N PHE A 247 1.66 -1.85 -11.78
CA PHE A 247 2.10 -1.84 -13.18
C PHE A 247 1.48 -2.99 -13.97
N ILE A 248 1.52 -4.20 -13.42
CA ILE A 248 0.96 -5.39 -14.05
C ILE A 248 -0.55 -5.27 -14.15
N LEU A 249 -1.26 -4.94 -13.07
CA LEU A 249 -2.73 -4.79 -13.09
C LEU A 249 -3.19 -3.78 -14.14
N ARG A 250 -2.55 -2.61 -14.19
CA ARG A 250 -2.86 -1.56 -15.17
C ARG A 250 -2.50 -1.94 -16.61
N SER A 251 -1.55 -2.86 -16.82
CA SER A 251 -1.24 -3.39 -18.15
C SER A 251 -2.38 -4.25 -18.74
N PHE A 252 -3.21 -4.84 -17.88
CA PHE A 252 -4.43 -5.59 -18.26
C PHE A 252 -5.70 -4.73 -18.27
N GLY A 253 -5.62 -3.49 -17.80
CA GLY A 253 -6.71 -2.52 -17.79
C GLY A 253 -6.65 -1.49 -18.93
N GLN A 254 -7.53 -0.47 -18.85
CA GLN A 254 -7.58 0.62 -19.82
C GLN A 254 -6.55 1.74 -19.52
N ASN A 255 -6.25 1.98 -18.24
CA ASN A 255 -5.35 3.04 -17.78
C ASN A 255 -3.91 2.54 -17.59
N LYS A 256 -3.18 2.37 -18.69
CA LYS A 256 -1.80 1.86 -18.66
C LYS A 256 -0.86 2.83 -17.94
N MET A 257 0.04 2.31 -17.11
CA MET A 257 1.11 3.12 -16.51
C MET A 257 2.12 3.55 -17.57
N ALA A 258 2.53 4.82 -17.49
CA ALA A 258 3.66 5.32 -18.25
C ALA A 258 4.96 4.72 -17.70
N VAL A 259 5.82 4.31 -18.62
CA VAL A 259 7.20 3.90 -18.34
C VAL A 259 8.10 4.56 -19.37
N GLU A 260 9.35 4.77 -18.99
CA GLU A 260 10.37 5.38 -19.83
C GLU A 260 10.59 4.57 -21.11
N GLN A 261 11.00 5.25 -22.18
CA GLN A 261 11.16 4.66 -23.50
C GLN A 261 12.15 3.49 -23.48
N TYR A 262 13.24 3.59 -22.71
CA TYR A 262 14.24 2.52 -22.60
C TYR A 262 13.66 1.20 -22.05
N VAL A 263 12.60 1.22 -21.24
CA VAL A 263 11.95 -0.01 -20.74
C VAL A 263 11.21 -0.73 -21.86
N ARG A 264 10.59 0.05 -22.76
CA ARG A 264 9.87 -0.48 -23.93
C ARG A 264 10.83 -1.14 -24.91
N GLU A 265 12.02 -0.56 -25.07
CA GLU A 265 13.11 -1.10 -25.89
C GLU A 265 13.80 -2.30 -25.21
N ALA A 266 13.88 -2.32 -23.88
CA ALA A 266 14.41 -3.43 -23.10
C ALA A 266 13.55 -4.69 -23.16
N TYR A 267 12.22 -4.53 -23.17
CA TYR A 267 11.28 -5.66 -23.14
C TYR A 267 11.56 -6.74 -24.22
N PRO A 268 11.65 -6.42 -25.53
CA PRO A 268 11.94 -7.42 -26.56
C PRO A 268 13.37 -7.98 -26.49
N ARG A 269 14.31 -7.26 -25.85
CA ARG A 269 15.68 -7.76 -25.59
C ARG A 269 15.72 -8.78 -24.46
N ALA A 270 14.90 -8.58 -23.43
CA ALA A 270 14.86 -9.42 -22.24
C ALA A 270 13.98 -10.67 -22.42
N PHE A 271 12.93 -10.59 -23.24
CA PHE A 271 11.96 -11.68 -23.40
C PHE A 271 11.78 -12.03 -24.87
N ALA A 272 12.10 -13.28 -25.23
CA ALA A 272 11.87 -13.80 -26.58
C ALA A 272 10.38 -13.94 -26.91
N SER A 273 9.54 -14.15 -25.90
CA SER A 273 8.09 -14.27 -26.05
C SER A 273 7.34 -13.71 -24.83
N LYS A 274 6.03 -13.47 -25.00
CA LYS A 274 5.14 -13.15 -23.88
C LYS A 274 5.10 -14.27 -22.83
N ALA A 275 5.22 -15.53 -23.25
CA ALA A 275 5.23 -16.66 -22.33
C ALA A 275 6.47 -16.66 -21.42
N ASP A 276 7.59 -16.12 -21.89
CA ASP A 276 8.80 -15.97 -21.07
C ASP A 276 8.61 -14.89 -20.02
N TYR A 277 8.04 -13.75 -20.42
CA TYR A 277 7.66 -12.68 -19.50
C TYR A 277 6.68 -13.17 -18.42
N TYR A 278 5.66 -13.95 -18.80
CA TYR A 278 4.67 -14.48 -17.85
C TYR A 278 5.25 -15.50 -16.87
N ARG A 279 6.35 -16.16 -17.22
CA ARG A 279 7.06 -17.11 -16.35
C ARG A 279 8.14 -16.46 -15.49
N HIS A 280 8.42 -15.17 -15.71
CA HIS A 280 9.49 -14.47 -15.01
C HIS A 280 9.23 -14.42 -13.49
N PRO A 281 10.19 -14.79 -12.63
CA PRO A 281 9.97 -14.94 -11.18
C PRO A 281 9.45 -13.70 -10.46
N VAL A 282 9.80 -12.51 -10.95
CA VAL A 282 9.33 -11.23 -10.37
C VAL A 282 7.88 -10.92 -10.75
N PHE A 283 7.42 -11.36 -11.91
CA PHE A 283 6.13 -10.91 -12.47
C PHE A 283 5.06 -11.99 -12.46
N ARG A 284 5.44 -13.27 -12.55
CA ARG A 284 4.54 -14.42 -12.69
C ARG A 284 3.40 -14.41 -11.68
N ASP A 285 3.72 -14.14 -10.42
CA ASP A 285 2.75 -14.27 -9.33
C ASP A 285 1.69 -13.16 -9.36
N PHE A 286 1.97 -12.02 -10.01
CA PHE A 286 0.99 -10.95 -10.29
C PHE A 286 0.28 -11.13 -11.64
N ILE A 287 0.98 -11.67 -12.64
CA ILE A 287 0.42 -11.91 -13.99
C ILE A 287 -0.58 -13.06 -14.00
N THR A 288 -0.28 -14.16 -13.29
CA THR A 288 -1.10 -15.38 -13.29
C THR A 288 -2.55 -15.09 -12.88
N PRO A 289 -2.82 -14.37 -11.76
CA PRO A 289 -4.15 -13.84 -11.45
C PRO A 289 -4.86 -13.13 -12.60
N CYS A 290 -4.15 -12.24 -13.31
CA CYS A 290 -4.70 -11.44 -14.40
C CYS A 290 -5.07 -12.30 -15.61
N LEU A 291 -4.23 -13.29 -15.95
CA LEU A 291 -4.49 -14.22 -17.05
C LEU A 291 -5.70 -15.12 -16.76
N LEU A 292 -5.86 -15.58 -15.52
CA LEU A 292 -7.03 -16.36 -15.12
C LEU A 292 -8.31 -15.53 -15.21
N LYS A 293 -8.29 -14.30 -14.70
CA LYS A 293 -9.42 -13.37 -14.85
C LYS A 293 -9.70 -13.05 -16.33
N GLN A 294 -8.68 -12.97 -17.18
CA GLN A 294 -8.87 -12.80 -18.62
C GLN A 294 -9.60 -14.01 -19.25
N LYS A 295 -9.25 -15.24 -18.85
CA LYS A 295 -9.98 -16.45 -19.28
C LYS A 295 -11.44 -16.41 -18.81
N MET A 296 -11.69 -16.07 -17.54
CA MET A 296 -13.03 -15.88 -16.99
C MET A 296 -13.82 -14.82 -17.78
N PHE A 297 -13.21 -13.67 -18.05
CA PHE A 297 -13.82 -12.60 -18.83
C PHE A 297 -14.19 -13.04 -20.25
N ARG A 298 -13.32 -13.83 -20.89
CA ARG A 298 -13.59 -14.43 -22.21
C ARG A 298 -14.51 -15.64 -22.18
N LYS A 299 -14.97 -16.06 -20.99
CA LYS A 299 -15.78 -17.27 -20.77
C LYS A 299 -15.09 -18.55 -21.27
N ASP A 300 -13.75 -18.57 -21.24
CA ASP A 300 -12.93 -19.77 -21.47
C ASP A 300 -12.83 -20.56 -20.17
N PHE A 301 -13.67 -21.58 -19.99
CA PHE A 301 -13.77 -22.35 -18.76
C PHE A 301 -12.55 -23.23 -18.43
N SER A 302 -11.50 -23.25 -19.27
CA SER A 302 -10.24 -23.91 -18.92
C SER A 302 -9.57 -23.32 -17.67
N PHE A 303 -9.94 -22.11 -17.23
CA PHE A 303 -9.46 -21.56 -15.95
C PHE A 303 -9.84 -22.44 -14.75
N VAL A 304 -10.89 -23.25 -14.83
CA VAL A 304 -11.30 -24.16 -13.75
C VAL A 304 -10.19 -25.16 -13.47
N SER A 305 -9.66 -25.82 -14.52
CA SER A 305 -8.56 -26.78 -14.37
C SER A 305 -7.27 -26.10 -13.92
N ASP A 306 -7.00 -24.88 -14.39
CA ASP A 306 -5.80 -24.13 -13.98
C ASP A 306 -5.81 -23.83 -12.47
N ILE A 307 -6.99 -23.52 -11.91
CA ILE A 307 -7.16 -23.24 -10.48
C ILE A 307 -7.12 -24.55 -9.68
N GLU A 308 -7.83 -25.59 -10.13
CA GLU A 308 -7.88 -26.89 -9.43
C GLU A 308 -6.51 -27.60 -9.39
N ALA A 309 -5.70 -27.43 -10.44
CA ALA A 309 -4.33 -27.97 -10.49
C ALA A 309 -3.33 -27.19 -9.61
N SER A 310 -3.72 -26.01 -9.10
CA SER A 310 -2.86 -25.15 -8.28
C SER A 310 -3.36 -25.08 -6.82
N PRO A 311 -2.69 -25.74 -5.86
CA PRO A 311 -3.03 -25.63 -4.44
C PRO A 311 -3.02 -24.18 -3.94
N THR A 312 -2.10 -23.36 -4.45
CA THR A 312 -1.99 -21.94 -4.07
C THR A 312 -3.19 -21.13 -4.56
N LEU A 313 -3.61 -21.29 -5.82
CA LEU A 313 -4.74 -20.53 -6.37
C LEU A 313 -6.08 -21.02 -5.80
N SER A 314 -6.26 -22.34 -5.67
CA SER A 314 -7.48 -22.92 -5.09
C SER A 314 -7.65 -22.57 -3.60
N ALA A 315 -6.56 -22.25 -2.88
CA ALA A 315 -6.63 -21.75 -1.51
C ALA A 315 -7.01 -20.25 -1.41
N ILE A 316 -7.05 -19.52 -2.53
CA ILE A 316 -7.50 -18.14 -2.58
C ILE A 316 -9.02 -18.13 -2.85
N PRO A 317 -9.86 -17.69 -1.88
CA PRO A 317 -11.32 -17.76 -2.00
C PRO A 317 -11.89 -17.08 -3.25
N GLU A 318 -11.26 -15.99 -3.70
CA GLU A 318 -11.66 -15.29 -4.93
C GLU A 318 -11.67 -16.25 -6.14
N PHE A 319 -10.56 -16.93 -6.37
CA PHE A 319 -10.42 -17.87 -7.49
C PHE A 319 -11.24 -19.14 -7.30
N PHE A 320 -11.26 -19.68 -6.08
CA PHE A 320 -12.09 -20.85 -5.76
C PHE A 320 -13.57 -20.60 -6.05
N ILE A 321 -14.12 -19.49 -5.53
CA ILE A 321 -15.55 -19.17 -5.69
C ILE A 321 -15.88 -18.94 -7.16
N LEU A 322 -15.05 -18.19 -7.90
CA LEU A 322 -15.27 -17.95 -9.32
C LEU A 322 -15.17 -19.25 -10.15
N ALA A 323 -14.24 -20.15 -9.81
CA ALA A 323 -14.12 -21.48 -10.43
C ALA A 323 -15.37 -22.34 -10.26
N LYS A 324 -15.97 -22.33 -9.07
CA LYS A 324 -17.18 -23.11 -8.80
C LYS A 324 -18.47 -22.45 -9.27
N LEU A 325 -18.53 -21.11 -9.27
CA LEU A 325 -19.75 -20.37 -9.54
C LEU A 325 -19.97 -20.05 -11.03
N LEU A 326 -18.97 -19.49 -11.70
CA LEU A 326 -19.13 -18.98 -13.06
C LEU A 326 -19.60 -20.03 -14.08
N PRO A 327 -19.13 -21.29 -14.04
CA PRO A 327 -19.62 -22.33 -14.95
C PRO A 327 -21.10 -22.66 -14.79
N LEU A 328 -21.69 -22.39 -13.63
CA LEU A 328 -23.09 -22.73 -13.35
C LEU A 328 -24.08 -21.74 -14.00
N ILE A 329 -23.64 -20.51 -14.25
CA ILE A 329 -24.49 -19.41 -14.70
C ILE A 329 -24.91 -19.61 -16.16
N GLY A 330 -26.19 -19.34 -16.44
CA GLY A 330 -26.80 -19.49 -17.76
C GLY A 330 -27.12 -20.94 -18.16
N ARG A 331 -26.85 -21.91 -17.28
CA ARG A 331 -27.10 -23.35 -17.51
C ARG A 331 -27.98 -24.00 -16.45
N ASN A 332 -28.10 -23.34 -15.31
CA ASN A 332 -28.88 -23.78 -14.16
C ASN A 332 -29.71 -22.60 -13.68
N ASP A 333 -30.83 -22.86 -13.01
CA ASP A 333 -31.61 -21.81 -12.35
C ASP A 333 -30.92 -21.32 -11.06
N ASP A 334 -31.32 -20.13 -10.60
CA ASP A 334 -30.73 -19.48 -9.42
C ASP A 334 -30.80 -20.32 -8.14
N THR A 335 -31.81 -21.20 -8.00
CA THR A 335 -31.95 -22.04 -6.81
C THR A 335 -30.92 -23.16 -6.81
N VAL A 336 -30.71 -23.81 -7.96
CA VAL A 336 -29.66 -24.83 -8.14
C VAL A 336 -28.27 -24.20 -7.98
N ILE A 337 -28.02 -23.06 -8.63
CA ILE A 337 -26.75 -22.33 -8.51
C ILE A 337 -26.44 -22.04 -7.04
N GLN A 338 -27.43 -21.51 -6.31
CA GLN A 338 -27.28 -21.22 -4.89
C GLN A 338 -26.96 -22.48 -4.08
N SER A 339 -27.74 -23.55 -4.24
CA SER A 339 -27.51 -24.77 -3.49
C SER A 339 -26.12 -25.36 -3.71
N VAL A 340 -25.62 -25.36 -4.95
CA VAL A 340 -24.29 -25.85 -5.29
C VAL A 340 -23.20 -24.96 -4.68
N ILE A 341 -23.23 -23.65 -4.92
CA ILE A 341 -22.13 -22.77 -4.45
C ILE A 341 -22.05 -22.68 -2.92
N LEU A 342 -23.19 -22.69 -2.23
CA LEU A 342 -23.19 -22.68 -0.76
C LEU A 342 -22.65 -24.00 -0.19
N HIS A 343 -22.88 -25.12 -0.87
CA HIS A 343 -22.28 -26.40 -0.50
C HIS A 343 -20.75 -26.37 -0.69
N GLU A 344 -20.28 -25.96 -1.87
CA GLU A 344 -18.85 -25.87 -2.21
C GLU A 344 -18.07 -24.96 -1.24
N ILE A 345 -18.61 -23.77 -0.94
CA ILE A 345 -18.00 -22.85 0.03
C ILE A 345 -17.91 -23.51 1.41
N TRP A 346 -18.97 -24.20 1.86
CA TRP A 346 -18.95 -24.83 3.17
C TRP A 346 -17.96 -26.00 3.23
N GLN A 347 -17.86 -26.82 2.19
CA GLN A 347 -16.86 -27.88 2.11
C GLN A 347 -15.44 -27.32 2.17
N ALA A 348 -15.18 -26.21 1.47
CA ALA A 348 -13.90 -25.53 1.51
C ALA A 348 -13.55 -24.99 2.91
N LEU A 349 -14.54 -24.51 3.68
CA LEU A 349 -14.34 -24.12 5.07
C LEU A 349 -14.08 -25.33 5.99
N LEU A 350 -14.78 -26.45 5.77
CA LEU A 350 -14.58 -27.69 6.55
C LEU A 350 -13.21 -28.31 6.32
N SER A 351 -12.73 -28.32 5.08
CA SER A 351 -11.42 -28.87 4.72
C SER A 351 -10.25 -27.94 5.06
N GLY A 352 -10.53 -26.69 5.46
CA GLY A 352 -9.51 -25.68 5.69
C GLY A 352 -8.87 -25.14 4.40
N GLN A 353 -9.51 -25.37 3.23
CA GLN A 353 -9.07 -24.85 1.94
C GLN A 353 -8.87 -23.33 1.99
N PHE A 354 -9.78 -22.61 2.67
CA PHE A 354 -9.63 -21.21 3.04
C PHE A 354 -10.44 -20.89 4.30
N THR A 355 -10.25 -19.69 4.87
CA THR A 355 -11.03 -19.20 6.01
C THR A 355 -11.98 -18.06 5.61
N ALA A 356 -13.09 -17.88 6.33
CA ALA A 356 -14.05 -16.81 6.06
C ALA A 356 -13.51 -15.39 6.32
N GLY A 357 -12.35 -15.28 7.00
CA GLY A 357 -11.63 -14.03 7.24
C GLY A 357 -10.56 -13.69 6.18
N HIS A 358 -10.35 -14.56 5.20
CA HIS A 358 -9.30 -14.36 4.19
C HIS A 358 -9.52 -13.04 3.42
N PRO A 359 -8.51 -12.14 3.30
CA PRO A 359 -8.66 -10.81 2.70
C PRO A 359 -9.22 -10.81 1.28
N ALA A 360 -8.88 -11.81 0.46
CA ALA A 360 -9.37 -11.94 -0.91
C ALA A 360 -10.90 -12.05 -1.02
N ILE A 361 -11.62 -12.45 0.05
CA ILE A 361 -13.09 -12.44 0.03
C ILE A 361 -13.60 -11.02 -0.20
N PHE A 362 -12.92 -9.98 0.31
CA PHE A 362 -13.35 -8.59 0.14
C PHE A 362 -12.96 -7.99 -1.22
N ARG A 363 -12.08 -8.65 -1.99
CA ARG A 363 -11.88 -8.31 -3.41
C ARG A 363 -13.13 -8.72 -4.21
N LEU A 364 -13.70 -9.88 -3.88
CA LEU A 364 -14.89 -10.41 -4.54
C LEU A 364 -16.20 -9.81 -3.97
N PHE A 365 -16.29 -9.64 -2.66
CA PHE A 365 -17.45 -9.11 -1.94
C PHE A 365 -17.06 -7.82 -1.19
N PRO A 366 -17.02 -6.67 -1.87
CA PRO A 366 -16.53 -5.42 -1.29
C PRO A 366 -17.38 -4.94 -0.11
N GLN A 367 -16.73 -4.26 0.84
CA GLN A 367 -17.39 -3.61 1.98
C GLN A 367 -17.77 -2.16 1.62
N CYS A 368 -18.94 -1.69 2.04
CA CYS A 368 -19.32 -0.27 1.90
C CYS A 368 -18.85 0.58 3.09
N ALA A 369 -18.69 1.88 2.86
CA ALA A 369 -18.28 2.85 3.89
C ALA A 369 -19.19 2.84 5.13
N SER A 370 -20.51 2.64 4.93
CA SER A 370 -21.48 2.54 6.03
C SER A 370 -21.21 1.37 6.97
N LEU A 371 -20.72 0.24 6.46
CA LEU A 371 -20.33 -0.90 7.28
C LEU A 371 -18.96 -0.67 7.93
N GLN A 372 -17.98 -0.10 7.21
CA GLN A 372 -16.67 0.24 7.79
C GLN A 372 -16.78 1.12 9.03
N LYS A 373 -17.65 2.15 8.98
CA LYS A 373 -17.82 3.09 10.08
C LYS A 373 -18.51 2.47 11.30
N ARG A 374 -19.48 1.57 11.08
CA ARG A 374 -20.39 1.05 12.13
C ARG A 374 -19.99 -0.31 12.68
N PHE A 375 -19.25 -1.11 11.91
CA PHE A 375 -18.78 -2.44 12.28
C PHE A 375 -17.24 -2.45 12.24
N ARG A 376 -16.62 -1.61 13.07
CA ARG A 376 -15.15 -1.44 13.10
C ARG A 376 -14.44 -2.72 13.55
N HIS A 377 -15.09 -3.46 14.44
CA HIS A 377 -14.55 -4.67 15.03
C HIS A 377 -14.82 -5.94 14.21
N ILE A 378 -15.54 -5.87 13.09
CA ILE A 378 -15.76 -7.02 12.22
C ILE A 378 -15.99 -6.59 10.77
N ARG A 379 -15.18 -7.12 9.85
CA ARG A 379 -15.32 -6.77 8.43
C ARG A 379 -16.47 -7.54 7.79
N LEU A 380 -17.43 -6.79 7.24
CA LEU A 380 -18.62 -7.32 6.59
C LEU A 380 -18.70 -6.84 5.13
N SER A 381 -19.11 -7.70 4.23
CA SER A 381 -19.38 -7.39 2.82
C SER A 381 -20.64 -6.54 2.68
N CYS A 382 -20.71 -5.69 1.66
CA CYS A 382 -21.89 -4.86 1.41
C CYS A 382 -23.09 -5.74 1.03
N GLU A 383 -24.22 -5.53 1.71
CA GLU A 383 -25.53 -6.15 1.43
C GLU A 383 -26.58 -5.05 1.16
N ALA A 384 -26.17 -3.96 0.52
CA ALA A 384 -27.08 -2.84 0.26
C ALA A 384 -28.27 -3.30 -0.61
N PHE A 385 -29.46 -2.83 -0.27
CA PHE A 385 -30.68 -3.06 -1.04
C PHE A 385 -31.41 -1.73 -1.24
N HIS A 386 -32.13 -1.64 -2.36
CA HIS A 386 -32.97 -0.50 -2.71
C HIS A 386 -34.18 -0.44 -1.78
N TRP A 387 -34.46 0.76 -1.27
CA TRP A 387 -35.58 1.03 -0.39
C TRP A 387 -36.28 2.31 -0.83
N ARG A 388 -37.61 2.21 -0.96
CA ARG A 388 -38.49 3.32 -1.34
C ARG A 388 -39.12 3.89 -0.08
N ALA A 389 -38.62 5.05 0.36
CA ALA A 389 -39.13 5.77 1.52
C ALA A 389 -40.38 6.55 1.13
N LYS A 390 -41.53 6.28 1.76
CA LYS A 390 -42.69 7.17 1.64
C LYS A 390 -42.50 8.38 2.55
N GLN A 391 -42.61 9.57 1.99
CA GLN A 391 -42.53 10.84 2.71
C GLN A 391 -43.92 11.29 3.19
N ALA A 392 -43.95 12.23 4.13
CA ALA A 392 -45.19 12.77 4.68
C ALA A 392 -46.05 13.51 3.65
N ASP A 393 -45.44 14.04 2.59
CA ASP A 393 -46.09 14.70 1.46
C ASP A 393 -46.57 13.71 0.37
N GLY A 394 -46.43 12.40 0.61
CA GLY A 394 -46.79 11.35 -0.34
C GLY A 394 -45.74 11.09 -1.43
N SER A 395 -44.66 11.86 -1.48
CA SER A 395 -43.54 11.60 -2.39
C SER A 395 -42.76 10.35 -1.97
N THR A 396 -41.99 9.78 -2.92
CA THR A 396 -41.14 8.62 -2.65
C THR A 396 -39.68 9.00 -2.86
N GLU A 397 -38.85 8.78 -1.84
CA GLU A 397 -37.41 8.97 -1.91
C GLU A 397 -36.72 7.60 -2.01
N ASN A 398 -35.88 7.43 -3.03
CA ASN A 398 -35.11 6.21 -3.22
C ASN A 398 -33.81 6.28 -2.42
N ARG A 399 -33.56 5.28 -1.60
CA ARG A 399 -32.33 5.15 -0.81
C ARG A 399 -31.79 3.73 -0.89
N PHE A 400 -30.50 3.58 -0.67
CA PHE A 400 -29.90 2.29 -0.39
C PHE A 400 -29.77 2.08 1.10
N LEU A 401 -30.21 0.93 1.58
CA LEU A 401 -30.02 0.52 2.97
C LEU A 401 -29.10 -0.70 3.04
N CYS A 402 -28.11 -0.66 3.92
CA CYS A 402 -27.30 -1.81 4.28
C CYS A 402 -27.47 -2.06 5.78
N ARG A 403 -27.96 -3.25 6.15
CA ARG A 403 -28.31 -3.60 7.55
C ARG A 403 -29.19 -2.54 8.23
N SER A 404 -30.24 -2.09 7.52
CA SER A 404 -31.24 -1.12 8.01
C SER A 404 -30.70 0.29 8.27
N LYS A 405 -29.54 0.63 7.70
CA LYS A 405 -28.98 1.98 7.75
C LYS A 405 -28.65 2.48 6.35
N VAL A 406 -28.67 3.80 6.17
CA VAL A 406 -28.34 4.42 4.87
C VAL A 406 -26.93 4.02 4.42
N CYS A 407 -26.84 3.69 3.14
CA CYS A 407 -25.64 3.28 2.41
C CYS A 407 -25.38 4.25 1.26
N ASP A 408 -24.54 5.25 1.49
CA ASP A 408 -24.28 6.32 0.51
C ASP A 408 -23.43 5.84 -0.68
N GLU A 409 -22.60 4.81 -0.45
CA GLU A 409 -21.77 4.18 -1.48
C GLU A 409 -22.10 2.68 -1.59
N PRO A 410 -23.21 2.30 -2.25
CA PRO A 410 -23.56 0.91 -2.45
C PRO A 410 -22.52 0.21 -3.34
N ARG A 411 -21.81 -0.78 -2.78
CA ARG A 411 -20.82 -1.58 -3.51
C ARG A 411 -21.43 -2.84 -4.16
N VAL A 412 -22.74 -2.83 -4.39
CA VAL A 412 -23.52 -3.96 -4.91
C VAL A 412 -23.99 -3.73 -6.34
N LEU A 413 -23.86 -2.51 -6.87
CA LEU A 413 -24.25 -2.23 -8.25
C LEU A 413 -23.12 -2.70 -9.19
N PRO A 414 -23.43 -3.51 -10.22
CA PRO A 414 -22.43 -3.93 -11.18
C PRO A 414 -21.98 -2.74 -12.04
N ASP A 415 -20.69 -2.67 -12.31
CA ASP A 415 -20.04 -1.74 -13.23
C ASP A 415 -19.18 -2.55 -14.21
N LEU A 416 -19.68 -2.72 -15.44
CA LEU A 416 -18.97 -3.43 -16.50
C LEU A 416 -18.03 -2.52 -17.29
N SER A 417 -17.96 -1.22 -16.98
CA SER A 417 -17.06 -0.27 -17.65
C SER A 417 -15.63 -0.33 -17.12
N LYS A 418 -15.46 -0.80 -15.87
CA LYS A 418 -14.13 -0.98 -15.26
C LYS A 418 -13.34 -2.13 -15.88
N ALA A 419 -12.04 -2.19 -15.59
CA ALA A 419 -11.20 -3.28 -16.04
C ALA A 419 -11.62 -4.61 -15.38
N PHE A 420 -11.62 -5.70 -16.15
CA PHE A 420 -12.04 -7.02 -15.67
C PHE A 420 -11.18 -7.54 -14.50
N VAL A 421 -9.95 -7.04 -14.34
CA VAL A 421 -9.09 -7.35 -13.20
C VAL A 421 -9.67 -6.84 -11.88
N ASP A 422 -10.52 -5.81 -11.93
CA ASP A 422 -11.17 -5.17 -10.77
C ASP A 422 -12.64 -5.61 -10.59
N PHE A 423 -13.09 -6.63 -11.33
CA PHE A 423 -14.44 -7.16 -11.19
C PHE A 423 -14.64 -7.80 -9.81
N SER A 424 -15.66 -7.30 -9.10
CA SER A 424 -16.26 -7.92 -7.92
C SER A 424 -17.26 -8.99 -8.35
N ILE A 425 -17.86 -9.68 -7.39
CA ILE A 425 -18.88 -10.70 -7.65
C ILE A 425 -20.04 -10.13 -8.45
N TYR A 426 -20.43 -8.89 -8.18
CA TYR A 426 -21.60 -8.26 -8.80
C TYR A 426 -21.36 -8.05 -10.30
N ASP A 427 -20.14 -7.64 -10.66
CA ASP A 427 -19.72 -7.43 -12.05
C ASP A 427 -19.57 -8.75 -12.79
N TRP A 428 -18.96 -9.75 -12.13
CA TRP A 428 -18.83 -11.10 -12.68
C TRP A 428 -20.20 -11.73 -12.98
N LEU A 429 -21.14 -11.63 -12.04
CA LEU A 429 -22.50 -12.15 -12.22
C LEU A 429 -23.21 -11.43 -13.37
N ALA A 430 -23.14 -10.10 -13.42
CA ALA A 430 -23.71 -9.30 -14.51
C ALA A 430 -23.08 -9.64 -15.88
N HIS A 431 -21.75 -9.79 -15.95
CA HIS A 431 -21.01 -10.17 -17.16
C HIS A 431 -21.41 -11.56 -17.69
N TYR A 432 -21.76 -12.47 -16.78
CA TYR A 432 -22.29 -13.79 -17.10
C TYR A 432 -23.79 -13.83 -17.37
N GLY A 433 -24.47 -12.67 -17.30
CA GLY A 433 -25.88 -12.52 -17.67
C GLY A 433 -26.87 -12.65 -16.51
N MET A 434 -26.40 -12.73 -15.27
CA MET A 434 -27.27 -12.71 -14.09
C MET A 434 -27.64 -11.27 -13.73
N GLN A 435 -28.93 -10.98 -13.66
CA GLN A 435 -29.46 -9.65 -13.37
C GLN A 435 -30.20 -9.61 -12.04
N TYR A 436 -30.35 -8.42 -11.47
CA TYR A 436 -31.30 -8.20 -10.39
C TYR A 436 -32.73 -8.38 -10.87
N LEU A 437 -33.62 -8.80 -9.96
CA LEU A 437 -35.06 -8.91 -10.21
C LEU A 437 -35.65 -7.62 -10.78
N VAL A 438 -35.15 -6.48 -10.33
CA VAL A 438 -35.45 -5.15 -10.89
C VAL A 438 -34.12 -4.46 -11.19
N ALA A 439 -33.94 -4.02 -12.44
CA ALA A 439 -32.71 -3.37 -12.88
C ALA A 439 -32.42 -2.11 -12.03
N GLY A 440 -31.19 -2.01 -11.53
CA GLY A 440 -30.75 -0.90 -10.65
C GLY A 440 -31.32 -0.92 -9.23
N GLU A 441 -32.24 -1.84 -8.91
CA GLU A 441 -32.91 -1.93 -7.61
C GLU A 441 -32.62 -3.29 -6.92
N PRO A 442 -31.39 -3.49 -6.40
CA PRO A 442 -31.04 -4.72 -5.69
C PRO A 442 -31.96 -4.94 -4.49
N SER A 443 -32.38 -6.18 -4.28
CA SER A 443 -33.26 -6.60 -3.18
C SER A 443 -32.60 -7.69 -2.34
N LYS A 444 -33.10 -7.90 -1.12
CA LYS A 444 -32.65 -9.00 -0.25
C LYS A 444 -32.94 -10.40 -0.84
N ARG A 445 -33.78 -10.49 -1.87
CA ARG A 445 -34.13 -11.76 -2.54
C ARG A 445 -33.13 -12.12 -3.63
N ASP A 446 -32.38 -11.14 -4.14
CA ASP A 446 -31.44 -11.34 -5.23
C ASP A 446 -30.27 -12.23 -4.80
N PHE A 447 -29.92 -13.18 -5.66
CA PHE A 447 -28.82 -14.12 -5.41
C PHE A 447 -27.50 -13.44 -5.02
N PRO A 448 -27.00 -12.40 -5.72
CA PRO A 448 -25.75 -11.72 -5.34
C PRO A 448 -25.76 -11.18 -3.89
N ILE A 449 -26.89 -10.59 -3.46
CA ILE A 449 -27.04 -10.03 -2.12
C ILE A 449 -27.09 -11.14 -1.06
N ARG A 450 -27.79 -12.24 -1.34
CA ARG A 450 -27.82 -13.40 -0.43
C ARG A 450 -26.46 -14.06 -0.27
N LEU A 451 -25.65 -14.10 -1.32
CA LEU A 451 -24.30 -14.68 -1.27
C LEU A 451 -23.35 -13.82 -0.41
N ALA A 452 -23.41 -12.49 -0.52
CA ALA A 452 -22.68 -11.61 0.40
C ALA A 452 -23.15 -11.79 1.85
N GLY A 453 -24.47 -11.88 2.05
CA GLY A 453 -25.06 -12.10 3.36
C GLY A 453 -24.71 -13.44 3.99
N TYR A 454 -24.48 -14.45 3.17
CA TYR A 454 -23.99 -15.75 3.62
C TYR A 454 -22.59 -15.66 4.25
N PHE A 455 -21.64 -14.96 3.61
CA PHE A 455 -20.30 -14.76 4.19
C PHE A 455 -20.32 -13.95 5.47
N ASN A 456 -21.11 -12.87 5.49
CA ASN A 456 -21.28 -12.06 6.70
C ASN A 456 -21.82 -12.91 7.85
N ARG A 457 -22.83 -13.72 7.56
CA ARG A 457 -23.45 -14.60 8.53
C ARG A 457 -22.47 -15.62 9.11
N ILE A 458 -21.61 -16.20 8.28
CA ILE A 458 -20.56 -17.14 8.73
C ILE A 458 -19.59 -16.43 9.68
N ARG A 459 -19.12 -15.23 9.33
CA ARG A 459 -18.17 -14.49 10.18
C ARG A 459 -18.77 -14.08 11.53
N GLU A 460 -20.02 -13.62 11.50
CA GLU A 460 -20.77 -13.19 12.69
C GLU A 460 -21.03 -14.36 13.64
N LEU A 461 -21.32 -15.56 13.10
CA LEU A 461 -21.64 -16.74 13.92
C LEU A 461 -20.44 -17.66 14.19
N PHE A 462 -19.27 -17.42 13.60
CA PHE A 462 -18.20 -18.43 13.51
C PHE A 462 -17.84 -19.05 14.86
N ALA A 463 -17.69 -18.23 15.91
CA ALA A 463 -17.39 -18.69 17.28
C ALA A 463 -18.41 -19.72 17.81
N ARG A 464 -19.67 -19.61 17.39
CA ARG A 464 -20.75 -20.52 17.77
C ARG A 464 -20.87 -21.71 16.81
N LEU A 465 -20.29 -21.66 15.61
CA LEU A 465 -20.39 -22.75 14.64
C LEU A 465 -19.47 -23.94 14.97
N CYS A 466 -18.54 -23.79 15.91
CA CYS A 466 -17.72 -24.89 16.41
C CYS A 466 -18.47 -25.73 17.47
N CYS A 467 -18.17 -27.03 17.48
CA CYS A 467 -18.59 -27.94 18.53
C CYS A 467 -17.90 -27.54 19.85
N ARG A 468 -18.67 -27.38 20.94
CA ARG A 468 -18.11 -27.01 22.26
C ARG A 468 -17.31 -28.14 22.92
N SER A 469 -17.55 -29.39 22.51
CA SER A 469 -16.89 -30.57 23.07
C SER A 469 -15.55 -30.85 22.37
N CYS A 470 -15.49 -30.87 21.04
CA CYS A 470 -14.27 -31.20 20.29
C CYS A 470 -13.61 -30.01 19.57
N GLY A 471 -14.20 -28.81 19.61
CA GLY A 471 -13.67 -27.60 18.96
C GLY A 471 -13.80 -27.56 17.42
N LEU A 472 -14.13 -28.68 16.77
CA LEU A 472 -14.23 -28.75 15.31
C LEU A 472 -15.45 -28.00 14.76
N LEU A 473 -15.31 -27.41 13.57
CA LEU A 473 -16.41 -26.76 12.84
C LEU A 473 -17.52 -27.77 12.57
N MET A 474 -18.74 -27.45 12.99
CA MET A 474 -19.90 -28.32 12.79
C MET A 474 -20.33 -28.33 11.32
N VAL A 475 -20.95 -29.43 10.89
CA VAL A 475 -21.54 -29.53 9.56
C VAL A 475 -23.01 -29.08 9.63
N PRO A 476 -23.50 -28.30 8.67
CA PRO A 476 -24.90 -27.93 8.62
C PRO A 476 -25.73 -29.16 8.26
N ASN A 477 -26.97 -29.14 8.73
CA ASN A 477 -27.94 -30.15 8.38
C ASN A 477 -28.43 -29.91 6.94
N MET A 478 -27.77 -30.57 5.98
CA MET A 478 -28.08 -30.47 4.54
C MET A 478 -29.18 -31.46 4.09
N LYS A 479 -30.10 -31.87 4.97
CA LYS A 479 -31.04 -32.97 4.69
C LYS A 479 -32.18 -32.56 3.73
N TYR A 480 -31.96 -32.38 2.41
CA TYR A 480 -32.99 -32.38 1.34
C TYR A 480 -32.41 -32.66 -0.08
N SER A 481 -33.30 -32.76 -1.07
CA SER A 481 -33.20 -33.23 -2.47
C SER A 481 -31.84 -33.16 -3.17
N ARG A 482 -31.50 -34.21 -3.94
CA ARG A 482 -30.45 -34.11 -4.96
C ARG A 482 -30.90 -33.09 -6.01
N VAL A 483 -30.08 -32.08 -6.26
CA VAL A 483 -30.23 -31.19 -7.42
C VAL A 483 -29.32 -31.69 -8.52
N GLU A 484 -29.83 -31.81 -9.73
CA GLU A 484 -28.96 -32.01 -10.89
C GLU A 484 -28.47 -30.65 -11.35
N ALA A 485 -27.16 -30.50 -11.48
CA ALA A 485 -26.55 -29.30 -12.02
C ALA A 485 -25.70 -29.64 -13.24
N THR A 486 -25.79 -28.78 -14.25
CA THR A 486 -24.86 -28.79 -15.39
C THR A 486 -23.60 -28.04 -14.98
N VAL A 487 -22.48 -28.75 -14.94
CA VAL A 487 -21.17 -28.22 -14.49
C VAL A 487 -20.11 -28.42 -15.56
N TRP A 488 -19.06 -27.59 -15.50
CA TRP A 488 -17.88 -27.80 -16.34
C TRP A 488 -17.08 -29.00 -15.84
N ASP A 489 -16.72 -29.88 -16.76
CA ASP A 489 -15.88 -31.04 -16.49
C ASP A 489 -14.52 -30.89 -17.19
N PRO A 490 -13.42 -30.77 -16.43
CA PRO A 490 -12.08 -30.64 -16.99
C PRO A 490 -11.65 -31.82 -17.88
N GLU A 491 -12.06 -33.04 -17.56
CA GLU A 491 -11.65 -34.26 -18.27
C GLU A 491 -12.23 -34.31 -19.68
N SER A 492 -13.54 -34.12 -19.81
CA SER A 492 -14.23 -34.06 -21.10
C SER A 492 -14.08 -32.71 -21.82
N LYS A 493 -13.52 -31.68 -21.15
CA LYS A 493 -13.49 -30.28 -21.61
C LYS A 493 -14.87 -29.79 -22.08
N GLY A 494 -15.90 -30.19 -21.34
CA GLY A 494 -17.29 -30.01 -21.71
C GLY A 494 -18.21 -29.86 -20.51
N PHE A 495 -19.50 -29.63 -20.78
CA PHE A 495 -20.51 -29.55 -19.72
C PHE A 495 -21.18 -30.90 -19.53
N VAL A 496 -21.27 -31.34 -18.27
CA VAL A 496 -21.91 -32.60 -17.89
C VAL A 496 -22.92 -32.36 -16.78
N ARG A 497 -23.99 -33.17 -16.73
CA ARG A 497 -24.92 -33.17 -15.61
C ARG A 497 -24.36 -34.02 -14.46
N ARG A 498 -24.33 -33.45 -13.26
CA ARG A 498 -23.93 -34.16 -12.03
C ARG A 498 -24.97 -33.95 -10.93
N PRO A 499 -25.23 -34.98 -10.10
CA PRO A 499 -26.05 -34.83 -8.91
C PRO A 499 -25.25 -34.12 -7.80
N PHE A 500 -25.84 -33.09 -7.20
CA PHE A 500 -25.33 -32.39 -6.02
C PHE A 500 -26.34 -32.49 -4.87
N GLN A 501 -25.87 -32.36 -3.64
CA GLN A 501 -26.75 -32.26 -2.48
C GLN A 501 -27.22 -30.81 -2.32
N ALA A 502 -28.52 -30.58 -2.20
CA ALA A 502 -29.03 -29.23 -1.98
C ALA A 502 -28.67 -28.75 -0.57
N ALA A 503 -27.97 -27.61 -0.49
CA ALA A 503 -27.85 -26.89 0.78
C ALA A 503 -29.14 -26.10 1.05
N TYR A 504 -29.81 -26.39 2.17
CA TYR A 504 -30.94 -25.59 2.68
C TYR A 504 -30.54 -24.82 3.94
N ARG A 505 -31.21 -23.69 4.18
CA ARG A 505 -31.03 -22.69 5.25
C ARG A 505 -30.11 -23.15 6.39
N LEU A 506 -28.89 -22.60 6.43
CA LEU A 506 -27.87 -22.82 7.45
C LEU A 506 -28.30 -22.29 8.83
N THR A 507 -29.23 -22.95 9.48
CA THR A 507 -29.67 -22.60 10.83
C THR A 507 -29.56 -23.77 11.80
N VAL A 508 -29.27 -24.97 11.29
CA VAL A 508 -29.11 -26.18 12.11
C VAL A 508 -27.77 -26.83 11.77
N PHE A 509 -26.97 -27.11 12.79
CA PHE A 509 -25.61 -27.62 12.67
C PHE A 509 -25.41 -28.83 13.58
N LYS A 510 -24.50 -29.74 13.23
CA LYS A 510 -24.20 -30.93 14.01
C LYS A 510 -22.71 -31.26 13.98
N CYS A 511 -22.20 -31.87 15.05
CA CYS A 511 -20.82 -32.37 15.05
C CYS A 511 -20.70 -33.60 14.14
N ALA A 512 -19.68 -33.62 13.27
CA ALA A 512 -19.39 -34.75 12.39
C ALA A 512 -18.26 -35.66 12.92
N SER A 513 -17.67 -35.36 14.07
CA SER A 513 -16.61 -36.16 14.66
C SER A 513 -17.16 -37.38 15.38
N HIS A 514 -16.91 -38.57 14.84
CA HIS A 514 -17.43 -39.85 15.35
C HIS A 514 -17.04 -40.14 16.81
N GLY A 515 -15.92 -39.59 17.31
CA GLY A 515 -15.47 -39.77 18.69
C GLY A 515 -15.95 -38.68 19.66
N CYS A 516 -16.75 -37.72 19.21
CA CYS A 516 -17.24 -36.62 20.04
C CYS A 516 -18.58 -36.99 20.68
N GLU A 517 -18.78 -36.66 21.96
CA GLU A 517 -20.07 -36.86 22.65
C GLU A 517 -21.23 -36.09 22.00
N GLN A 518 -20.93 -35.04 21.24
CA GLN A 518 -21.90 -34.24 20.49
C GLN A 518 -22.13 -34.75 19.07
N PHE A 519 -21.59 -35.93 18.71
CA PHE A 519 -21.70 -36.50 17.37
C PHE A 519 -23.16 -36.59 16.90
N ASN A 520 -23.43 -36.04 15.72
CA ASN A 520 -24.74 -36.04 15.06
C ASN A 520 -25.89 -35.36 15.83
N ILE A 521 -25.61 -34.68 16.96
CA ILE A 521 -26.60 -33.87 17.70
C ILE A 521 -26.81 -32.55 16.97
N SER A 522 -28.08 -32.21 16.69
CA SER A 522 -28.46 -31.00 15.94
C SER A 522 -28.69 -29.80 16.85
N HIS A 523 -28.03 -28.69 16.53
CA HIS A 523 -28.07 -27.41 17.26
C HIS A 523 -28.60 -26.31 16.34
N TYR A 524 -29.66 -25.60 16.76
CA TYR A 524 -30.15 -24.44 16.04
C TYR A 524 -29.31 -23.20 16.40
N ILE A 525 -28.71 -22.55 15.40
CA ILE A 525 -27.86 -21.37 15.59
C ILE A 525 -28.20 -20.32 14.53
N ASN A 526 -28.64 -19.14 14.97
CA ASN A 526 -29.05 -18.04 14.07
C ASN A 526 -29.02 -16.68 14.80
N HIS A 527 -29.20 -15.56 14.09
CA HIS A 527 -29.48 -14.26 14.75
C HIS A 527 -30.97 -14.23 15.09
N CYS A 528 -31.28 -13.52 16.16
CA CYS A 528 -32.63 -13.16 16.53
C CYS A 528 -33.32 -12.42 15.38
N ILE A 529 -34.57 -12.79 15.11
CA ILE A 529 -35.40 -12.17 14.07
C ILE A 529 -36.03 -10.84 14.54
N GLY A 530 -35.85 -10.51 15.82
CA GLY A 530 -36.40 -9.31 16.44
C GLY A 530 -35.81 -8.04 15.83
N TYR A 531 -36.66 -7.03 15.67
CA TYR A 531 -36.24 -5.76 15.10
C TYR A 531 -35.07 -5.14 15.88
N LYS A 532 -33.93 -4.90 15.21
CA LYS A 532 -32.67 -4.38 15.79
C LYS A 532 -32.04 -5.22 16.91
N CYS A 533 -32.54 -6.42 17.20
CA CYS A 533 -32.07 -7.25 18.30
C CYS A 533 -30.68 -7.85 18.05
N SER A 534 -30.36 -8.37 16.86
CA SER A 534 -29.03 -8.90 16.51
C SER A 534 -28.41 -9.96 17.45
N GLU A 535 -29.04 -10.33 18.56
CA GLU A 535 -28.57 -11.37 19.48
C GLU A 535 -28.46 -12.71 18.78
N ILE A 536 -27.57 -13.58 19.26
CA ILE A 536 -27.41 -14.92 18.71
C ILE A 536 -28.35 -15.88 19.46
N ILE A 537 -29.26 -16.50 18.72
CA ILE A 537 -30.05 -17.65 19.17
C ILE A 537 -29.19 -18.88 18.99
N ASP A 538 -28.78 -19.49 20.09
CA ASP A 538 -28.00 -20.72 20.14
C ASP A 538 -28.75 -21.72 21.02
N ALA A 539 -29.23 -22.82 20.43
CA ALA A 539 -30.01 -23.86 21.11
C ALA A 539 -29.30 -24.51 22.30
N ARG A 540 -27.97 -24.34 22.41
CA ARG A 540 -27.17 -24.84 23.52
C ARG A 540 -27.24 -23.94 24.75
N ASP A 541 -27.62 -22.67 24.57
CA ASP A 541 -27.75 -21.67 25.65
C ASP A 541 -29.21 -21.40 26.02
N LEU A 542 -30.13 -21.64 25.08
CA LEU A 542 -31.54 -21.34 25.24
C LEU A 542 -32.32 -22.63 25.45
N THR A 543 -32.94 -22.77 26.62
CA THR A 543 -33.75 -23.93 26.97
C THR A 543 -35.24 -23.72 26.67
N GLU A 544 -35.71 -22.47 26.68
CA GLU A 544 -37.12 -22.14 26.50
C GLU A 544 -37.52 -21.95 25.03
N LYS A 545 -38.68 -22.51 24.67
CA LYS A 545 -39.34 -22.33 23.37
C LYS A 545 -40.76 -21.84 23.61
N CYS A 546 -41.28 -21.02 22.70
CA CYS A 546 -42.70 -20.72 22.69
C CYS A 546 -43.52 -21.93 22.19
N ASP A 547 -44.85 -21.83 22.28
CA ASP A 547 -45.79 -22.87 21.86
C ASP A 547 -45.64 -23.27 20.37
N GLU A 548 -45.07 -22.39 19.54
CA GLU A 548 -44.72 -22.67 18.14
C GLU A 548 -43.34 -23.33 17.95
N GLY A 549 -42.69 -23.75 19.02
CA GLY A 549 -41.39 -24.42 18.99
C GLY A 549 -40.18 -23.53 18.66
N ARG A 550 -40.34 -22.20 18.67
CA ARG A 550 -39.26 -21.24 18.42
C ARG A 550 -38.55 -20.86 19.72
N TYR A 551 -37.22 -20.82 19.70
CA TYR A 551 -36.43 -20.37 20.84
C TYR A 551 -36.74 -18.92 21.22
N ILE A 552 -36.96 -18.66 22.50
CA ILE A 552 -37.28 -17.34 23.03
C ILE A 552 -35.98 -16.53 23.15
N CYS A 553 -35.92 -15.36 22.54
CA CYS A 553 -34.77 -14.46 22.71
C CYS A 553 -34.79 -13.86 24.12
N THR A 554 -33.74 -14.07 24.89
CA THR A 554 -33.62 -13.54 26.27
C THR A 554 -33.54 -12.02 26.34
N SER A 555 -33.15 -11.35 25.24
CA SER A 555 -33.06 -9.89 25.18
C SER A 555 -34.35 -9.20 24.77
N CYS A 556 -35.06 -9.69 23.74
CA CYS A 556 -36.21 -8.97 23.17
C CYS A 556 -37.49 -9.83 23.07
N GLY A 557 -37.46 -11.06 23.56
CA GLY A 557 -38.61 -11.98 23.50
C GLY A 557 -39.03 -12.35 22.07
N SER A 558 -38.27 -12.00 21.04
CA SER A 558 -38.67 -12.21 19.65
C SER A 558 -38.69 -13.70 19.27
N CYS A 559 -39.85 -14.31 19.45
CA CYS A 559 -40.24 -15.60 18.91
C CYS A 559 -41.71 -15.55 18.39
N CYS A 560 -42.58 -14.84 19.11
CA CYS A 560 -43.96 -14.50 18.78
C CYS A 560 -44.36 -13.14 19.39
N THR A 561 -45.50 -12.58 18.98
CA THR A 561 -45.98 -11.27 19.44
C THR A 561 -46.15 -11.21 20.97
N HIS A 562 -46.71 -12.26 21.58
CA HIS A 562 -46.92 -12.34 23.03
C HIS A 562 -45.63 -12.16 23.84
N HIS A 563 -44.56 -12.88 23.46
CA HIS A 563 -43.28 -12.74 24.14
C HIS A 563 -42.58 -11.43 23.80
N GLN A 564 -42.76 -10.89 22.60
CA GLN A 564 -42.21 -9.58 22.24
C GLN A 564 -42.83 -8.46 23.10
N GLU A 565 -44.14 -8.51 23.36
CA GLU A 565 -44.83 -7.57 24.25
C GLU A 565 -44.36 -7.69 25.70
N LYS A 566 -44.10 -8.93 26.18
CA LYS A 566 -43.62 -9.21 27.54
C LYS A 566 -42.21 -8.70 27.81
N TYR A 567 -41.29 -8.82 26.85
CA TYR A 567 -39.88 -8.44 27.02
C TYR A 567 -39.61 -6.97 26.64
N GLY A 568 -40.54 -6.31 25.95
CA GLY A 568 -40.33 -4.96 25.44
C GLY A 568 -39.31 -4.88 24.31
N ASN A 569 -39.14 -3.68 23.75
CA ASN A 569 -38.33 -3.44 22.55
C ASN A 569 -37.01 -2.77 22.93
N VAL A 570 -36.03 -3.47 23.52
CA VAL A 570 -34.81 -2.80 23.97
C VAL A 570 -33.54 -3.65 23.91
N ASN A 571 -32.51 -3.04 23.31
CA ASN A 571 -31.09 -3.38 23.47
C ASN A 571 -30.56 -3.02 24.87
N ASN A 572 -31.39 -3.04 25.93
CA ASN A 572 -31.06 -2.55 27.28
C ASN A 572 -30.43 -1.12 27.33
N GLY A 573 -30.64 -0.28 26.31
CA GLY A 573 -30.01 1.05 26.22
C GLY A 573 -28.53 1.05 25.78
N GLU A 574 -27.98 -0.12 25.44
CA GLU A 574 -26.61 -0.27 24.95
C GLU A 574 -26.43 0.39 23.58
N SER A 575 -25.28 1.05 23.36
CA SER A 575 -24.92 1.57 22.04
C SER A 575 -24.69 0.41 21.05
N GLU A 576 -24.89 0.65 19.76
CA GLU A 576 -24.63 -0.39 18.74
C GLU A 576 -23.18 -0.89 18.79
N GLU A 577 -22.23 0.00 19.12
CA GLU A 577 -20.80 -0.31 19.22
C GLU A 577 -20.51 -1.29 20.36
N VAL A 578 -20.93 -0.97 21.59
CA VAL A 578 -20.73 -1.83 22.77
C VAL A 578 -21.41 -3.18 22.58
N LYS A 579 -22.61 -3.17 21.98
CA LYS A 579 -23.34 -4.39 21.67
C LYS A 579 -22.59 -5.28 20.68
N TYR A 580 -22.08 -4.72 19.58
CA TYR A 580 -21.36 -5.49 18.58
C TYR A 580 -20.02 -6.01 19.11
N GLU A 581 -19.33 -5.22 19.93
CA GLU A 581 -18.15 -5.68 20.66
C GLU A 581 -18.48 -6.87 21.57
N ARG A 582 -19.54 -6.78 22.38
CA ARG A 582 -19.98 -7.89 23.24
C ARG A 582 -20.31 -9.15 22.43
N ILE A 583 -21.08 -9.02 21.36
CA ILE A 583 -21.56 -10.18 20.58
C ILE A 583 -20.41 -10.84 19.81
N TYR A 584 -19.50 -10.03 19.23
CA TYR A 584 -18.52 -10.52 18.26
C TYR A 584 -17.09 -10.62 18.79
N SER A 585 -16.77 -10.16 20.00
CA SER A 585 -15.43 -10.26 20.63
C SER A 585 -14.87 -11.69 20.66
N GLY A 586 -15.73 -12.70 20.75
CA GLY A 586 -15.34 -14.11 20.69
C GLY A 586 -15.12 -14.67 19.28
N SER A 587 -15.40 -13.89 18.22
CA SER A 587 -15.17 -14.31 16.84
C SER A 587 -13.68 -14.28 16.50
N PRO A 588 -13.12 -15.30 15.81
CA PRO A 588 -11.76 -15.24 15.31
C PRO A 588 -11.55 -14.16 14.23
N TYR A 589 -12.62 -13.49 13.82
CA TYR A 589 -12.61 -12.37 12.87
C TYR A 589 -12.84 -11.01 13.53
N TYR A 590 -12.82 -10.98 14.87
CA TYR A 590 -12.87 -9.74 15.64
C TYR A 590 -11.59 -8.93 15.43
N ILE A 591 -11.72 -7.61 15.31
CA ILE A 591 -10.62 -6.66 15.19
C ILE A 591 -10.67 -5.77 16.45
N PRO A 592 -9.65 -5.84 17.33
CA PRO A 592 -9.59 -5.05 18.54
C PRO A 592 -9.49 -3.55 18.27
#